data_AF-A0A956QKJ4-F1
#
_entry.id   AF-A0A956QKJ4-F1
#
_cell.length_a   1.000
_cell.length_b   1.000
_cell.length_c   1.000
_cell.angle_alpha   90.00
_cell.angle_beta   90.00
_cell.angle_gamma   90.00
#
_symmetry.space_group_name_H-M   'P 1'
#
loop_
_entity.id
_entity.type
_entity.pdbx_description
1 polymer ?
#
loop_
_entity_poly.entity_id
_entity_poly.type
_entity_poly.pdbx_seq_one_letter_code
_entity_poly.pdbx_strand_id
1 'polypeptide(L)'
;FTDLARGTGGKCYQVGAANQVLAKLVDILTEEFSHLELDRQVLARVQELGSLDPAELACDGFSRFQAAGALARLGKRQLLGRF
;
A
#
# COMPACT_ATOMS: atom_id res chain seq x y z
N PHE A 1 19.05 -9.03 3.17
CA PHE A 1 18.42 -8.72 1.87
C PHE A 1 17.01 -9.29 1.76
N THR A 2 16.74 -10.49 2.27
CA THR A 2 15.41 -11.12 2.30
C THR A 2 14.35 -10.29 3.04
N ASP A 3 14.71 -9.68 4.17
CA ASP A 3 13.78 -8.86 4.95
C ASP A 3 13.40 -7.54 4.25
N LEU A 4 14.36 -6.95 3.53
CA LEU A 4 14.14 -5.74 2.73
C LEU A 4 13.22 -6.03 1.54
N ALA A 5 13.39 -7.18 0.88
CA ALA A 5 12.52 -7.62 -0.21
C ALA A 5 11.08 -7.93 0.26
N ARG A 6 10.91 -8.44 1.50
CA ARG A 6 9.59 -8.63 2.10
C ARG A 6 8.88 -7.31 2.39
N GLY A 7 9.61 -6.31 2.87
CA GLY A 7 9.07 -4.97 3.15
C GLY A 7 8.61 -4.19 1.90
N THR A 8 9.18 -4.47 0.73
CA THR A 8 8.90 -3.74 -0.53
C THR A 8 7.98 -4.51 -1.50
N GLY A 9 7.39 -5.62 -1.06
CA GLY A 9 6.48 -6.42 -1.89
C GLY A 9 7.18 -7.22 -2.99
N GLY A 10 8.41 -7.68 -2.75
CA GLY A 10 9.08 -8.69 -3.58
C GLY A 10 9.74 -8.19 -4.87
N LYS A 11 9.79 -6.87 -5.11
CA LYS A 11 10.45 -6.33 -6.31
C LYS A 11 11.98 -6.35 -6.14
N CYS A 12 12.68 -7.05 -7.03
CA CYS A 12 14.14 -7.11 -7.07
C CYS A 12 14.65 -6.30 -8.29
N TYR A 13 15.47 -5.28 -8.04
CA TYR A 13 16.00 -4.40 -9.10
C TYR A 13 17.50 -4.61 -9.27
N GLN A 14 17.95 -4.74 -10.52
CA GLN A 14 19.36 -4.82 -10.85
C GLN A 14 19.95 -3.41 -10.87
N VAL A 15 21.01 -3.16 -10.09
CA VAL A 15 21.54 -1.82 -9.87
C VAL A 15 23.06 -1.84 -10.00
N GLY A 16 23.61 -1.04 -10.91
CA GLY A 16 25.03 -1.06 -11.29
C GLY A 16 25.92 -0.08 -10.52
N ALA A 17 25.33 0.93 -9.86
CA ALA A 17 26.05 1.96 -9.12
C ALA A 17 25.29 2.37 -7.85
N ALA A 18 26.01 2.75 -6.79
CA ALA A 18 25.43 3.04 -5.47
C ALA A 18 24.39 4.18 -5.48
N ASN A 19 24.57 5.20 -6.35
CA ASN A 19 23.61 6.29 -6.54
C ASN A 19 22.27 5.81 -7.14
N GLN A 20 22.30 4.81 -8.03
CA GLN A 20 21.10 4.20 -8.59
C GLN A 20 20.35 3.37 -7.54
N VAL A 21 21.05 2.78 -6.58
CA VAL A 21 20.44 2.06 -5.45
C VAL A 21 19.66 3.03 -4.56
N LEU A 22 20.26 4.17 -4.22
CA LEU A 22 19.61 5.21 -3.42
C LEU A 22 18.39 5.79 -4.12
N ALA A 23 18.48 6.11 -5.42
CA ALA A 23 17.35 6.58 -6.20
C ALA A 23 16.21 5.55 -6.21
N LYS A 24 16.53 4.27 -6.41
CA LYS A 24 15.52 3.20 -6.39
C LYS A 24 14.91 2.97 -5.01
N LEU A 25 15.69 3.10 -3.95
CA LEU A 25 15.16 3.08 -2.58
C LEU A 25 14.17 4.22 -2.36
N VAL A 26 14.52 5.45 -2.76
CA VAL A 26 13.62 6.61 -2.64
C VAL A 26 12.35 6.39 -3.46
N ASP A 27 12.46 5.88 -4.69
CA ASP A 27 11.29 5.55 -5.52
C ASP A 27 10.37 4.55 -4.82
N ILE A 28 10.92 3.45 -4.30
CA ILE A 28 10.15 2.40 -3.63
C ILE A 28 9.50 2.94 -2.35
N LEU A 29 10.25 3.70 -1.54
CA LEU A 29 9.73 4.30 -0.31
C LEU A 29 8.63 5.31 -0.63
N THR A 30 8.78 6.10 -1.69
CA THR A 30 7.76 7.06 -2.12
C THR A 30 6.52 6.34 -2.66
N GLU A 31 6.69 5.30 -3.49
CA GLU A 31 5.59 4.49 -4.02
C GLU A 31 4.82 3.79 -2.88
N GLU A 32 5.53 3.18 -1.94
CA GLU A 32 4.91 2.42 -0.84
C GLU A 32 4.32 3.34 0.25
N PHE A 33 4.94 4.48 0.55
CA PHE A 33 4.52 5.30 1.70
C PHE A 33 3.77 6.59 1.35
N SER A 34 3.66 6.98 0.08
CA SER A 34 2.90 8.16 -0.35
C SER A 34 1.41 8.11 -0.03
N HIS A 35 0.86 6.91 0.19
CA HIS A 35 -0.56 6.70 0.41
C HIS A 35 -0.91 6.20 1.82
N LEU A 36 0.02 6.28 2.77
CA LEU A 36 -0.17 5.76 4.13
C LEU A 36 -1.43 6.27 4.82
N GLU A 37 -1.72 7.56 4.70
CA GLU A 37 -2.89 8.15 5.39
C GLU A 37 -4.20 7.64 4.79
N LEU A 38 -4.28 7.53 3.46
CA LEU A 38 -5.44 6.95 2.78
C LEU A 38 -5.59 5.47 3.13
N ASP A 39 -4.49 4.71 3.11
CA ASP A 39 -4.48 3.29 3.46
C ASP A 39 -4.94 3.08 4.93
N ARG A 40 -4.53 3.97 5.84
CA ARG A 40 -4.98 3.97 7.25
C ARG A 40 -6.47 4.20 7.39
N GLN A 41 -7.01 5.21 6.71
CA GLN A 41 -8.44 5.55 6.75
C GLN A 41 -9.30 4.42 6.19
N VAL A 42 -8.90 3.84 5.06
CA VAL A 42 -9.60 2.70 4.46
C VAL A 42 -9.55 1.48 5.36
N LEU A 43 -8.41 1.17 5.97
CA LEU A 43 -8.30 0.04 6.89
C LEU A 43 -9.19 0.20 8.14
N ALA A 44 -9.23 1.41 8.73
CA ALA A 44 -10.13 1.71 9.84
C ALA A 44 -11.59 1.49 9.43
N ARG A 45 -11.96 1.90 8.21
CA ARG A 45 -13.33 1.76 7.73
C ARG A 45 -13.72 0.32 7.43
N VAL A 46 -12.80 -0.48 6.89
CA VAL A 46 -12.98 -1.94 6.76
C VAL A 46 -13.24 -2.58 8.13
N GLN A 47 -12.51 -2.16 9.17
CA GLN A 47 -12.72 -2.66 10.54
C GLN A 47 -14.08 -2.24 11.12
N GLU A 48 -14.54 -1.02 10.83
CA GLU A 48 -15.82 -0.51 11.32
C GLU A 48 -17.03 -1.12 10.60
N LEU A 49 -16.95 -1.30 9.28
CA LEU A 49 -18.05 -1.81 8.46
C LEU A 49 -18.05 -3.34 8.33
N GLY A 50 -16.89 -3.98 8.51
CA GLY A 50 -16.71 -5.40 8.20
C GLY A 50 -16.85 -5.73 6.71
N SER A 51 -16.67 -4.74 5.84
CA SER A 51 -16.87 -4.86 4.39
C SER A 51 -15.61 -4.48 3.62
N LEU A 52 -15.40 -5.17 2.49
CA LEU A 52 -14.35 -4.89 1.52
C LEU A 52 -14.90 -4.24 0.25
N ASP A 53 -16.19 -3.86 0.20
CA ASP A 53 -16.77 -3.19 -0.97
C ASP A 53 -16.24 -1.74 -1.07
N PRO A 54 -15.51 -1.37 -2.14
CA PRO A 54 -15.04 0.00 -2.33
C PRO A 54 -16.15 1.05 -2.38
N ALA A 55 -17.38 0.67 -2.76
CA ALA A 55 -18.52 1.57 -2.79
C ALA A 55 -19.02 1.91 -1.38
N GLU A 56 -19.03 0.93 -0.47
CA GLU A 56 -19.43 1.10 0.92
C GLU A 56 -18.36 1.81 1.75
N LEU A 57 -17.09 1.62 1.38
CA LEU A 57 -15.95 2.26 2.04
C LEU A 57 -15.73 3.71 1.63
N ALA A 58 -16.29 4.15 0.49
CA ALA A 58 -16.17 5.53 0.04
C ALA A 58 -16.90 6.49 1.00
N CYS A 59 -16.22 7.57 1.40
CA CYS A 59 -16.78 8.58 2.30
C CYS A 59 -16.30 9.98 1.94
N ASP A 60 -16.83 10.99 2.64
CA ASP A 60 -16.36 12.37 2.52
C ASP A 60 -14.86 12.44 2.84
N GLY A 61 -14.03 12.58 1.81
CA GLY A 61 -12.57 12.60 1.92
C GLY A 61 -11.84 11.68 0.94
N PHE A 62 -12.47 10.63 0.42
CA PHE A 62 -11.89 9.82 -0.65
C PHE A 62 -12.94 9.09 -1.50
N SER A 63 -12.68 9.06 -2.80
CA SER A 63 -13.53 8.43 -3.81
C SER A 63 -13.46 6.90 -3.75
N ARG A 64 -14.45 6.24 -4.37
CA ARG A 64 -14.47 4.79 -4.61
C ARG A 64 -13.19 4.28 -5.27
N PHE A 65 -12.62 5.02 -6.22
CA PHE A 65 -11.38 4.63 -6.89
C PHE A 65 -10.19 4.64 -5.93
N GLN A 66 -10.12 5.63 -5.04
CA GLN A 66 -9.09 5.71 -4.00
C GLN A 66 -9.24 4.57 -2.99
N ALA A 67 -10.47 4.23 -2.58
CA ALA A 67 -10.75 3.08 -1.73
C ALA A 67 -10.31 1.75 -2.38
N ALA A 68 -10.66 1.53 -3.64
CA ALA A 68 -10.25 0.33 -4.38
C ALA A 68 -8.72 0.21 -4.49
N GLY A 69 -8.03 1.32 -4.79
CA GLY A 69 -6.56 1.34 -4.84
C GLY A 69 -5.92 1.05 -3.48
N ALA A 70 -6.48 1.59 -2.40
CA ALA A 70 -6.02 1.32 -1.04
C ALA A 70 -6.23 -0.13 -0.64
N LEU A 71 -7.40 -0.73 -0.93
CA LEU A 71 -7.63 -2.16 -0.69
C LEU A 71 -6.63 -3.04 -1.44
N ALA A 72 -6.33 -2.73 -2.70
CA ALA A 72 -5.34 -3.48 -3.46
C ALA A 72 -3.94 -3.42 -2.80
N ARG A 73 -3.52 -2.23 -2.31
CA ARG A 73 -2.25 -2.07 -1.58
C ARG A 73 -2.26 -2.79 -0.24
N LEU A 74 -3.32 -2.64 0.56
CA LEU A 74 -3.48 -3.31 1.85
C LEU A 74 -3.49 -4.85 1.69
N GLY A 75 -4.15 -5.35 0.64
CA GLY A 75 -4.18 -6.77 0.26
C GLY A 75 -2.80 -7.29 -0.17
N LYS A 76 -2.07 -6.55 -1.01
CA LYS A 76 -0.68 -6.87 -1.38
C LYS A 76 0.23 -6.99 -0.14
N ARG A 77 -0.03 -6.18 0.89
CA ARG A 77 0.69 -6.20 2.18
C ARG A 77 0.17 -7.23 3.18
N GLN A 78 -0.82 -8.04 2.81
CA GLN A 78 -1.47 -9.04 3.67
C GLN A 78 -2.11 -8.46 4.94
N LEU A 79 -2.48 -7.17 4.91
CA LEU A 79 -3.10 -6.49 6.05
C LEU A 79 -4.62 -6.73 6.14
N LEU A 80 -5.21 -7.36 5.13
CA LEU A 80 -6.65 -7.65 5.05
C LEU A 80 -7.03 -9.09 5.44
N GLY A 81 -6.08 -9.95 5.81
CA GLY A 81 -6.30 -11.41 5.95
C GLY A 81 -7.26 -11.88 7.05
N ARG A 82 -8.00 -10.97 7.70
CA ARG A 82 -9.03 -11.27 8.71
C ARG A 82 -10.44 -10.84 8.29
N PHE A 83 -10.61 -10.33 7.07
CA PHE A 83 -11.88 -9.90 6.49
C PHE A 83 -12.26 -10.78 5.30
#